data_AF-A0A9P5J750-F1
#
_entry.id   AF-A0A9P5J750-F1
#
_cell.length_a   1.000
_cell.length_b   1.000
_cell.length_c   1.000
_cell.angle_alpha   90.00
_cell.angle_beta   90.00
_cell.angle_gamma   90.00
#
_symmetry.space_group_name_H-M   'P 1'
#
loop_
_entity.id
_entity.type
_entity.pdbx_description
1 polymer ?
#
loop_
_entity_poly.entity_id
_entity_poly.type
_entity_poly.pdbx_seq_one_letter_code
_entity_poly.pdbx_strand_id
1 'polypeptide(L)'
;MDGYYTATTIIAADPSRAMVSAAHRHHYLRRSLAFLKECQFPTRDVSHPRSEFMTLTFFCDTWTVCINTPPLHDHRIIFLSESVNGGLLFMLERASYFPCDLDGRLEKVVGAALASLVTIPVYLFTEVRPIREKVFSQSEVIARRMEQNPNIQPSIRKIWSNFLHSEARVLRRNSLEGPFCSNYGCETLEVAGQQCPGCKTRFYCSKECQTSDWRRFHKLQCTRPARTNAGLAGTS
;
A
#
# COMPACT_ATOMS: atom_id res chain seq x y z
N MET A 1 -19.05 -18.45 16.21
CA MET A 1 -18.12 -17.74 15.30
C MET A 1 -18.74 -17.56 13.90
N ASP A 2 -20.04 -17.82 13.73
CA ASP A 2 -20.68 -17.95 12.42
C ASP A 2 -21.02 -16.61 11.73
N GLY A 3 -20.92 -15.49 12.45
CA GLY A 3 -21.15 -14.15 11.90
C GLY A 3 -19.96 -13.54 11.12
N TYR A 4 -18.76 -14.15 11.18
CA TYR A 4 -17.58 -13.64 10.46
C TYR A 4 -17.58 -13.99 8.97
N TYR A 5 -18.30 -15.02 8.55
CA TYR A 5 -18.34 -15.43 7.15
C TYR A 5 -19.20 -14.50 6.29
N THR A 6 -20.30 -13.96 6.82
CA THR A 6 -21.27 -13.21 6.02
C THR A 6 -20.75 -11.85 5.54
N ALA A 7 -19.94 -11.14 6.33
CA ALA A 7 -19.45 -9.82 5.92
C ALA A 7 -18.30 -9.92 4.88
N THR A 8 -17.40 -10.87 5.07
CA THR A 8 -16.20 -11.04 4.24
C THR A 8 -16.52 -11.61 2.85
N THR A 9 -17.47 -12.56 2.77
CA THR A 9 -17.91 -13.15 1.49
C THR A 9 -18.67 -12.15 0.62
N ILE A 10 -19.41 -11.20 1.22
CA ILE A 10 -20.18 -10.19 0.48
C ILE A 10 -19.26 -9.16 -0.20
N ILE A 11 -18.17 -8.75 0.45
CA ILE A 11 -17.22 -7.76 -0.10
C ILE A 11 -16.34 -8.40 -1.20
N ALA A 12 -15.96 -9.66 -1.05
CA ALA A 12 -15.14 -10.38 -2.03
C ALA A 12 -15.91 -10.78 -3.31
N ALA A 13 -17.23 -11.00 -3.22
CA ALA A 13 -18.05 -11.45 -4.35
C ALA A 13 -18.53 -10.30 -5.27
N ASP A 14 -18.68 -9.08 -4.74
CA ASP A 14 -19.10 -7.92 -5.53
C ASP A 14 -18.60 -6.59 -4.92
N PRO A 15 -17.42 -6.09 -5.35
CA PRO A 15 -16.87 -4.83 -4.88
C PRO A 15 -17.77 -3.61 -5.15
N SER A 16 -18.72 -3.72 -6.10
CA SER A 16 -19.65 -2.64 -6.45
C SER A 16 -20.84 -2.55 -5.49
N ARG A 17 -21.16 -3.64 -4.76
CA ARG A 17 -22.17 -3.67 -3.68
C ARG A 17 -21.64 -3.25 -2.31
N ALA A 18 -20.33 -3.04 -2.18
CA ALA A 18 -19.69 -2.57 -0.94
C ALA A 18 -19.89 -1.06 -0.68
N MET A 19 -21.12 -0.54 -0.85
CA MET A 19 -21.51 0.75 -0.25
C MET A 19 -21.79 0.56 1.26
N VAL A 20 -20.78 0.05 1.97
CA VAL A 20 -20.75 0.01 3.42
C VAL A 20 -20.62 1.46 3.89
N SER A 21 -21.52 1.95 4.76
CA SER A 21 -21.50 3.34 5.21
C SER A 21 -20.14 3.72 5.82
N ALA A 22 -19.77 5.00 5.80
CA ALA A 22 -18.51 5.46 6.40
C ALA A 22 -18.37 5.03 7.88
N ALA A 23 -19.48 5.00 8.62
CA ALA A 23 -19.54 4.53 10.00
C ALA A 23 -19.20 3.04 10.13
N HIS A 24 -19.72 2.21 9.23
CA HIS A 24 -19.48 0.77 9.25
C HIS A 24 -18.04 0.44 8.81
N ARG A 25 -17.46 1.22 7.89
CA ARG A 25 -16.02 1.15 7.57
C ARG A 25 -15.14 1.54 8.76
N HIS A 26 -15.48 2.63 9.46
CA HIS A 26 -14.73 3.06 10.64
C HIS A 26 -14.82 2.04 11.78
N HIS A 27 -16.00 1.46 12.01
CA HIS A 27 -16.20 0.38 12.98
C HIS A 27 -15.37 -0.87 12.64
N TYR A 28 -15.39 -1.27 11.36
CA TYR A 28 -14.58 -2.39 10.87
C TYR A 28 -13.08 -2.12 11.09
N LEU A 29 -12.58 -0.93 10.70
CA LEU A 29 -11.18 -0.54 10.93
C LEU A 29 -10.80 -0.56 12.41
N ARG A 30 -11.65 -0.06 13.30
CA ARG A 30 -11.41 -0.11 14.76
C ARG A 30 -11.35 -1.55 15.27
N ARG A 31 -12.25 -2.42 14.82
CA ARG A 31 -12.23 -3.84 15.21
C ARG A 31 -11.01 -4.56 14.68
N SER A 32 -10.62 -4.28 13.44
CA SER A 32 -9.39 -4.85 12.89
C SER A 32 -8.16 -4.34 13.65
N LEU A 33 -8.08 -3.05 13.99
CA LEU A 33 -6.99 -2.52 14.83
C LEU A 33 -6.95 -3.15 16.21
N ALA A 34 -8.11 -3.30 16.87
CA ALA A 34 -8.18 -3.98 18.17
C ALA A 34 -7.71 -5.43 18.04
N PHE A 35 -8.17 -6.15 17.01
CA PHE A 35 -7.72 -7.51 16.72
C PHE A 35 -6.22 -7.58 16.46
N LEU A 36 -5.64 -6.64 15.69
CA LEU A 36 -4.19 -6.59 15.43
C LEU A 36 -3.38 -6.29 16.70
N LYS A 37 -3.93 -5.51 17.63
CA LYS A 37 -3.29 -5.22 18.93
C LYS A 37 -3.37 -6.39 19.91
N GLU A 38 -4.48 -7.13 19.88
CA GLU A 38 -4.71 -8.33 20.69
C GLU A 38 -3.95 -9.54 20.13
N CYS A 39 -3.80 -9.59 18.81
CA CYS A 39 -2.85 -10.47 18.13
C CYS A 39 -1.44 -9.98 18.45
N GLN A 40 -0.92 -10.35 19.62
CA GLN A 40 0.53 -10.54 19.74
C GLN A 40 0.89 -11.60 18.72
N PHE A 41 1.27 -11.17 17.50
CA PHE A 41 1.57 -12.09 16.41
C PHE A 41 2.56 -13.12 16.95
N PRO A 42 2.16 -14.41 17.04
CA PRO A 42 2.91 -15.34 17.84
C PRO A 42 4.28 -15.50 17.18
N THR A 43 5.31 -15.01 17.85
CA THR A 43 6.66 -15.08 17.30
C THR A 43 7.17 -16.51 17.25
N ARG A 44 6.49 -17.50 17.87
CA ARG A 44 7.06 -18.85 18.02
C ARG A 44 6.14 -20.08 17.97
N ASP A 45 4.82 -20.01 18.16
CA ASP A 45 4.01 -21.24 18.12
C ASP A 45 2.57 -21.03 17.62
N VAL A 46 2.33 -21.40 16.36
CA VAL A 46 0.99 -21.58 15.79
C VAL A 46 1.08 -22.77 14.83
N SER A 47 0.89 -23.96 15.35
CA SER A 47 0.97 -25.23 14.63
C SER A 47 -0.17 -25.45 13.61
N HIS A 48 -1.08 -24.48 13.41
CA HIS A 48 -2.23 -24.64 12.54
C HIS A 48 -2.23 -23.68 11.32
N PRO A 49 -2.01 -24.18 10.09
CA PRO A 49 -2.00 -23.38 8.85
C PRO A 49 -3.29 -22.59 8.57
N ARG A 50 -4.43 -23.02 9.12
CA ARG A 50 -5.72 -22.36 8.93
C ARG A 50 -5.83 -21.04 9.68
N SER A 51 -5.19 -20.90 10.86
CA SER A 51 -5.24 -19.65 11.62
C SER A 51 -4.38 -18.57 10.96
N GLU A 52 -3.21 -18.93 10.41
CA GLU A 52 -2.35 -18.01 9.65
C GLU A 52 -3.06 -17.51 8.37
N PHE A 53 -3.70 -18.42 7.62
CA PHE A 53 -4.44 -18.05 6.42
C PHE A 53 -5.65 -17.13 6.71
N MET A 54 -6.40 -17.42 7.76
CA MET A 54 -7.54 -16.58 8.17
C MET A 54 -7.08 -15.20 8.63
N THR A 55 -5.98 -15.14 9.38
CA THR A 55 -5.37 -13.87 9.81
C THR A 55 -4.89 -13.05 8.62
N LEU A 56 -4.25 -13.70 7.64
CA LEU A 56 -3.81 -13.06 6.40
C LEU A 56 -4.99 -12.56 5.58
N THR A 57 -6.02 -13.38 5.39
CA THR A 57 -7.21 -13.01 4.62
C THR A 57 -7.91 -11.82 5.28
N PHE A 58 -8.14 -11.88 6.60
CA PHE A 58 -8.71 -10.78 7.36
C PHE A 58 -7.86 -9.51 7.29
N PHE A 59 -6.54 -9.66 7.38
CA PHE A 59 -5.60 -8.55 7.24
C PHE A 59 -5.73 -7.91 5.85
N CYS A 60 -5.72 -8.72 4.81
CA CYS A 60 -5.71 -8.25 3.42
C CYS A 60 -7.05 -7.67 2.99
N ASP A 61 -8.16 -8.18 3.51
CA ASP A 61 -9.48 -7.58 3.33
C ASP A 61 -9.55 -6.24 4.07
N THR A 62 -9.05 -6.19 5.30
CA THR A 62 -8.94 -4.93 6.05
C THR A 62 -8.05 -3.93 5.33
N TRP A 63 -6.90 -4.37 4.83
CA TRP A 63 -5.96 -3.55 4.11
C TRP A 63 -6.57 -3.01 2.81
N THR A 64 -7.24 -3.87 2.04
CA THR A 64 -7.98 -3.51 0.82
C THR A 64 -9.04 -2.45 1.14
N VAL A 65 -9.77 -2.58 2.25
CA VAL A 65 -10.72 -1.57 2.71
C VAL A 65 -9.98 -0.28 3.09
N CYS A 66 -8.87 -0.33 3.83
CA CYS A 66 -8.06 0.83 4.21
C CYS A 66 -7.61 1.65 2.99
N ILE A 67 -7.03 0.99 1.98
CA ILE A 67 -6.44 1.67 0.82
C ILE A 67 -7.51 2.21 -0.14
N ASN A 68 -8.68 1.57 -0.24
CA ASN A 68 -9.73 1.96 -1.18
C ASN A 68 -10.78 2.91 -0.60
N THR A 69 -10.81 3.15 0.72
CA THR A 69 -11.83 4.02 1.35
C THR A 69 -11.46 5.52 1.32
N PRO A 70 -12.16 6.41 0.60
CA PRO A 70 -11.90 7.86 0.59
C PRO A 70 -12.09 8.51 1.99
N PRO A 71 -11.54 9.71 2.27
CA PRO A 71 -10.37 9.90 3.13
C PRO A 71 -10.70 10.26 4.59
N LEU A 72 -9.93 9.67 5.50
CA LEU A 72 -9.30 10.36 6.61
C LEU A 72 -7.83 9.95 6.56
N HIS A 73 -6.97 10.85 6.09
CA HIS A 73 -5.53 10.61 5.88
C HIS A 73 -4.87 10.02 7.14
N ASP A 74 -5.25 10.52 8.31
CA ASP A 74 -4.67 10.15 9.60
C ASP A 74 -4.92 8.69 9.97
N HIS A 75 -6.13 8.18 9.73
CA HIS A 75 -6.47 6.79 10.06
C HIS A 75 -5.72 5.78 9.18
N ARG A 76 -5.43 6.13 7.93
CA ARG A 76 -4.65 5.27 7.03
C ARG A 76 -3.19 5.18 7.50
N ILE A 77 -2.61 6.31 7.90
CA ILE A 77 -1.24 6.37 8.43
C ILE A 77 -1.13 5.58 9.73
N ILE A 78 -2.06 5.78 10.66
CA ILE A 78 -2.09 5.05 11.93
C ILE A 78 -2.23 3.55 11.66
N PHE A 79 -3.21 3.15 10.83
CA PHE A 79 -3.43 1.74 10.52
C PHE A 79 -2.20 1.08 9.90
N LEU A 80 -1.59 1.76 8.92
CA LEU A 80 -0.37 1.31 8.30
C LEU A 80 0.76 1.15 9.32
N SER A 81 0.96 2.17 10.16
CA SER A 81 2.01 2.18 11.19
C SER A 81 1.85 0.98 12.12
N GLU A 82 0.65 0.81 12.68
CA GLU A 82 0.32 -0.30 13.57
C GLU A 82 0.50 -1.65 12.88
N SER A 83 0.12 -1.77 11.60
CA SER A 83 0.29 -3.00 10.83
C SER A 83 1.77 -3.36 10.59
N VAL A 84 2.58 -2.38 10.20
CA VAL A 84 4.02 -2.56 9.99
C VAL A 84 4.72 -2.88 11.31
N ASN A 85 4.37 -2.16 12.39
CA ASN A 85 4.89 -2.40 13.73
C ASN A 85 4.47 -3.77 14.29
N GLY A 86 3.26 -4.22 13.95
CA GLY A 86 2.76 -5.57 14.25
C GLY A 86 3.44 -6.68 13.43
N GLY A 87 4.31 -6.36 12.47
CA GLY A 87 5.04 -7.39 11.71
C GLY A 87 4.31 -7.89 10.47
N LEU A 88 3.49 -7.05 9.82
CA LEU A 88 2.86 -7.33 8.54
C LEU A 88 3.80 -7.99 7.52
N LEU A 89 4.99 -7.44 7.35
CA LEU A 89 5.97 -7.95 6.37
C LEU A 89 6.38 -9.40 6.67
N PHE A 90 6.57 -9.75 7.95
CA PHE A 90 6.86 -11.13 8.37
C PHE A 90 5.65 -12.05 8.18
N MET A 91 4.42 -11.55 8.32
CA MET A 91 3.24 -12.34 7.99
C MET A 91 3.14 -12.63 6.50
N LEU A 92 3.38 -11.63 5.65
CA LEU A 92 3.38 -11.82 4.19
C LEU A 92 4.48 -12.81 3.77
N GLU A 93 5.65 -12.76 4.42
CA GLU A 93 6.72 -13.74 4.26
C GLU A 93 6.25 -15.15 4.64
N ARG A 94 5.73 -15.35 5.86
CA ARG A 94 5.27 -16.68 6.31
C ARG A 94 4.16 -17.23 5.44
N ALA A 95 3.21 -16.37 5.06
CA ALA A 95 2.16 -16.69 4.11
C ALA A 95 2.72 -17.22 2.78
N SER A 96 3.85 -16.68 2.33
CA SER A 96 4.53 -17.06 1.10
C SER A 96 5.14 -18.46 1.13
N TYR A 97 5.26 -19.08 2.32
CA TYR A 97 5.82 -20.42 2.51
C TYR A 97 4.78 -21.52 2.41
N PHE A 98 3.49 -21.18 2.47
CA PHE A 98 2.46 -22.21 2.39
C PHE A 98 2.33 -22.71 0.94
N PRO A 99 2.52 -24.01 0.71
CA PRO A 99 2.25 -24.64 -0.58
C PRO A 99 0.74 -24.88 -0.70
N CYS A 100 -0.07 -23.83 -0.57
CA CYS A 100 -1.50 -23.96 -0.72
C CYS A 100 -1.91 -23.58 -2.15
N ASP A 101 -2.56 -24.54 -2.80
CA ASP A 101 -3.13 -24.48 -4.15
C ASP A 101 -4.40 -23.60 -4.12
N LEU A 102 -4.20 -22.31 -3.87
CA LEU A 102 -5.28 -21.34 -3.67
C LEU A 102 -5.66 -20.60 -4.96
N ASP A 103 -5.61 -21.25 -6.13
CA ASP A 103 -5.99 -20.66 -7.43
C ASP A 103 -5.37 -19.26 -7.68
N GLY A 104 -4.13 -19.03 -7.22
CA GLY A 104 -3.45 -17.72 -7.32
C GLY A 104 -4.05 -16.60 -6.45
N ARG A 105 -5.00 -16.87 -5.54
CA ARG A 105 -5.54 -15.87 -4.59
C ARG A 105 -4.46 -15.34 -3.67
N LEU A 106 -3.59 -16.21 -3.17
CA LEU A 106 -2.47 -15.81 -2.32
C LEU A 106 -1.53 -14.84 -3.06
N GLU A 107 -1.22 -15.10 -4.33
CA GLU A 107 -0.39 -14.22 -5.15
C GLU A 107 -1.02 -12.82 -5.31
N LYS A 108 -2.32 -12.77 -5.61
CA LYS A 108 -3.06 -11.50 -5.74
C LYS A 108 -3.02 -10.72 -4.42
N VAL A 109 -3.21 -11.41 -3.31
CA VAL A 109 -3.24 -10.83 -1.97
C VAL A 109 -1.87 -10.29 -1.57
N VAL A 110 -0.81 -11.12 -1.64
CA VAL A 110 0.56 -10.71 -1.33
C VAL A 110 1.02 -9.59 -2.27
N GLY A 111 0.76 -9.73 -3.57
CA GLY A 111 1.10 -8.73 -4.58
C GLY A 111 0.43 -7.38 -4.33
N ALA A 112 -0.87 -7.37 -4.00
CA ALA A 112 -1.60 -6.15 -3.69
C ALA A 112 -1.09 -5.49 -2.39
N ALA A 113 -0.80 -6.27 -1.35
CA ALA A 113 -0.26 -5.76 -0.10
C ALA A 113 1.13 -5.12 -0.28
N LEU A 114 2.05 -5.83 -0.94
CA LEU A 114 3.39 -5.32 -1.22
C LEU A 114 3.36 -4.10 -2.16
N ALA A 115 2.54 -4.11 -3.21
CA ALA A 115 2.38 -2.97 -4.10
C ALA A 115 1.85 -1.74 -3.35
N SER A 116 0.95 -1.94 -2.40
CA SER A 116 0.46 -0.87 -1.53
C SER A 116 1.58 -0.32 -0.64
N LEU A 117 2.40 -1.19 -0.04
CA LEU A 117 3.52 -0.77 0.80
C LEU A 117 4.54 0.10 0.07
N VAL A 118 4.79 -0.11 -1.22
CA VAL A 118 5.72 0.75 -1.97
C VAL A 118 5.06 2.00 -2.56
N THR A 119 3.74 1.99 -2.76
CA THR A 119 3.03 3.17 -3.28
C THR A 119 2.69 4.18 -2.18
N ILE A 120 2.44 3.74 -0.94
CA ILE A 120 2.16 4.61 0.22
C ILE A 120 3.27 5.66 0.49
N PRO A 121 4.58 5.33 0.43
CA PRO A 121 5.67 6.28 0.67
C PRO A 121 5.69 7.52 -0.22
N VAL A 122 5.15 7.45 -1.45
CA VAL A 122 5.21 8.56 -2.42
C VAL A 122 4.23 9.70 -2.08
N TYR A 123 3.28 9.44 -1.19
CA TYR A 123 2.17 10.35 -0.94
C TYR A 123 2.18 10.99 0.45
N LEU A 124 3.03 10.54 1.36
CA LEU A 124 2.96 10.89 2.79
C LEU A 124 4.29 11.39 3.38
N PHE A 125 5.15 11.96 2.53
CA PHE A 125 6.62 12.09 2.66
C PHE A 125 7.22 12.57 4.01
N THR A 126 6.51 13.30 4.86
CA THR A 126 7.08 13.77 6.13
C THR A 126 6.66 12.92 7.33
N GLU A 127 5.38 12.53 7.43
CA GLU A 127 4.86 11.89 8.64
C GLU A 127 5.07 10.37 8.69
N VAL A 128 5.31 9.72 7.53
CA VAL A 128 5.51 8.25 7.47
C VAL A 128 6.97 7.83 7.42
N ARG A 129 7.92 8.73 7.63
CA ARG A 129 9.35 8.40 7.60
C ARG A 129 9.71 7.21 8.53
N PRO A 130 9.23 7.15 9.79
CA PRO A 130 9.55 6.01 10.67
C PRO A 130 9.00 4.67 10.15
N ILE A 131 7.76 4.69 9.63
CA ILE A 131 7.13 3.50 9.03
C ILE A 131 7.95 3.02 7.85
N ARG A 132 8.38 3.95 7.00
CA ARG A 132 9.17 3.66 5.80
C ARG A 132 10.53 3.04 6.17
N GLU A 133 11.24 3.61 7.12
CA GLU A 133 12.52 3.06 7.62
C GLU A 133 12.32 1.66 8.24
N LYS A 134 11.18 1.45 8.93
CA LYS A 134 10.83 0.13 9.45
C LYS A 134 10.56 -0.89 8.34
N VAL A 135 9.80 -0.53 7.31
CA VAL A 135 9.56 -1.37 6.13
C VAL A 135 10.90 -1.76 5.48
N PHE A 136 11.78 -0.78 5.25
CA PHE A 136 13.11 -1.03 4.66
C PHE A 136 13.97 -1.97 5.50
N SER A 137 14.03 -1.78 6.83
CA SER A 137 14.82 -2.69 7.68
C SER A 137 14.27 -4.12 7.71
N GLN A 138 12.94 -4.27 7.63
CA GLN A 138 12.29 -5.59 7.60
C GLN A 138 12.43 -6.28 6.23
N SER A 139 12.34 -5.54 5.13
CA SER A 139 12.41 -6.10 3.77
C SER A 139 13.76 -6.74 3.48
N GLU A 140 14.86 -6.17 3.97
CA GLU A 140 16.21 -6.71 3.78
C GLU A 140 16.37 -8.08 4.48
N VAL A 141 15.81 -8.21 5.70
CA VAL A 141 15.81 -9.49 6.44
C VAL A 141 14.99 -10.54 5.70
N ILE A 142 13.81 -10.16 5.21
CA ILE A 142 12.92 -11.07 4.47
C ILE A 142 13.53 -11.48 3.14
N ALA A 143 14.15 -10.56 2.40
CA ALA A 143 14.82 -10.84 1.14
C ALA A 143 15.84 -11.99 1.28
N ARG A 144 16.71 -11.90 2.29
CA ARG A 144 17.71 -12.96 2.59
C ARG A 144 17.06 -14.31 2.88
N ARG A 145 15.99 -14.33 3.69
CA ARG A 145 15.28 -15.57 4.03
C ARG A 145 14.59 -16.18 2.82
N MET A 146 14.04 -15.34 1.93
CA MET A 146 13.40 -15.80 0.70
C MET A 146 14.38 -16.37 -0.31
N GLU A 147 15.58 -15.79 -0.41
CA GLU A 147 16.66 -16.33 -1.24
C GLU A 147 17.08 -17.73 -0.76
N GLN A 148 17.16 -17.93 0.56
CA GLN A 148 17.59 -19.19 1.16
C GLN A 148 16.51 -20.29 1.15
N ASN A 149 15.24 -19.95 0.97
CA ASN A 149 14.16 -20.94 1.01
C ASN A 149 13.80 -21.45 -0.41
N PRO A 150 14.11 -22.70 -0.76
CA PRO A 150 13.81 -23.27 -2.09
C PRO A 150 12.33 -23.57 -2.31
N ASN A 151 11.52 -23.65 -1.24
CA ASN A 151 10.11 -24.07 -1.31
C ASN A 151 9.15 -22.93 -1.70
N ILE A 152 9.67 -21.72 -1.87
CA ILE A 152 8.85 -20.57 -2.26
C ILE A 152 8.44 -20.70 -3.72
N GLN A 153 7.14 -20.56 -3.98
CA GLN A 153 6.61 -20.59 -5.33
C GLN A 153 7.27 -19.52 -6.22
N PRO A 154 7.64 -19.83 -7.48
CA PRO A 154 8.32 -18.89 -8.38
C PRO A 154 7.56 -17.57 -8.60
N SER A 155 6.23 -17.62 -8.66
CA SER A 155 5.36 -16.45 -8.80
C SER A 155 5.46 -15.51 -7.59
N ILE A 156 5.44 -16.07 -6.38
CA ILE A 156 5.61 -15.32 -5.13
C ILE A 156 7.02 -14.74 -5.04
N ARG A 157 8.05 -15.50 -5.42
CA ARG A 157 9.43 -15.00 -5.50
C ARG A 157 9.54 -13.79 -6.44
N LYS A 158 8.87 -13.84 -7.59
CA LYS A 158 8.80 -12.71 -8.55
C LYS A 158 8.09 -11.50 -7.95
N ILE A 159 6.99 -11.69 -7.22
CA ILE A 159 6.27 -10.61 -6.53
C ILE A 159 7.18 -9.88 -5.53
N TRP A 160 7.92 -10.64 -4.71
CA TRP A 160 8.86 -10.06 -3.75
C TRP A 160 10.05 -9.38 -4.42
N SER A 161 10.61 -9.96 -5.48
CA SER A 161 11.67 -9.32 -6.27
C SER A 161 11.21 -7.97 -6.84
N ASN A 162 9.98 -7.90 -7.37
CA ASN A 162 9.40 -6.65 -7.86
C ASN A 162 9.22 -5.62 -6.74
N PHE A 163 8.83 -6.05 -5.54
CA PHE A 163 8.72 -5.21 -4.35
C PHE A 163 10.08 -4.63 -3.94
N LEU A 164 11.12 -5.46 -3.82
CA LEU A 164 12.47 -5.02 -3.45
C LEU A 164 13.08 -4.10 -4.50
N HIS A 165 12.88 -4.38 -5.79
CA HIS A 165 13.33 -3.51 -6.87
C HIS A 165 12.67 -2.12 -6.80
N SER A 166 11.36 -2.13 -6.60
CA SER A 166 10.54 -0.95 -6.39
C SER A 166 11.01 -0.12 -5.18
N GLU A 167 11.33 -0.79 -4.09
CA GLU A 167 11.84 -0.22 -2.85
C GLU A 167 13.21 0.45 -3.03
N ALA A 168 14.16 -0.26 -3.64
CA ALA A 168 15.50 0.27 -3.96
C ALA A 168 15.43 1.51 -4.86
N ARG A 169 14.44 1.59 -5.75
CA ARG A 169 14.19 2.78 -6.58
C ARG A 169 13.72 3.97 -5.74
N VAL A 170 12.83 3.75 -4.77
CA VAL A 170 12.39 4.82 -3.84
C VAL A 170 13.58 5.34 -3.02
N LEU A 171 14.43 4.44 -2.53
CA LEU A 171 15.66 4.82 -1.82
C LEU A 171 16.58 5.68 -2.68
N ARG A 172 16.86 5.25 -3.91
CA ARG A 172 17.69 6.04 -4.84
C ARG A 172 17.12 7.43 -5.08
N ARG A 173 15.80 7.55 -5.27
CA ARG A 173 15.14 8.86 -5.46
C ARG A 173 15.28 9.78 -4.25
N ASN A 174 15.20 9.25 -3.03
CA ASN A 174 15.34 10.04 -1.81
C ASN A 174 16.76 10.60 -1.63
N SER A 175 17.76 9.98 -2.26
CA SER A 175 19.16 10.44 -2.21
C SER A 175 19.48 11.50 -3.27
N LEU A 176 18.56 11.80 -4.20
CA LEU A 176 18.79 12.79 -5.26
C LEU A 176 18.27 14.17 -4.83
N GLU A 177 19.00 15.21 -5.21
CA GLU A 177 18.53 16.59 -5.06
C GLU A 177 17.59 16.98 -6.21
N GLY A 178 16.47 17.61 -5.88
CA GLY A 178 15.52 18.16 -6.84
C GLY A 178 14.24 17.34 -7.07
N PRO A 179 13.32 17.85 -7.91
CA PRO A 179 12.05 17.20 -8.18
C PRO A 179 12.24 15.95 -9.05
N PHE A 180 11.75 14.81 -8.58
CA PHE A 180 11.74 13.56 -9.35
C PHE A 180 10.37 13.28 -9.97
N CYS A 181 10.35 12.40 -10.96
CA CYS A 181 9.12 11.97 -11.60
C CYS A 181 8.19 11.30 -10.57
N SER A 182 6.99 11.88 -10.42
CA SER A 182 5.93 11.43 -9.51
C SER A 182 5.23 10.17 -10.02
N ASN A 183 5.39 9.81 -11.30
CA ASN A 183 4.88 8.55 -11.82
C ASN A 183 5.66 7.38 -11.20
N TYR A 184 4.97 6.59 -10.38
CA TYR A 184 5.56 5.44 -9.70
C TYR A 184 6.05 4.36 -10.67
N GLY A 185 5.43 4.22 -11.83
CA GLY A 185 5.89 3.30 -12.88
C GLY A 185 7.13 3.77 -13.64
N CYS A 186 7.62 4.98 -13.39
CA CYS A 186 8.74 5.56 -14.11
C CYS A 186 10.06 4.95 -13.61
N GLU A 187 10.92 4.53 -14.53
CA GLU A 187 12.25 3.99 -14.24
C GLU A 187 13.35 5.04 -14.29
N THR A 188 13.11 6.18 -14.95
CA THR A 188 14.08 7.28 -14.99
C THR A 188 14.30 7.88 -13.60
N LEU A 189 15.56 8.18 -13.34
CA LEU A 189 16.07 8.93 -12.19
C LEU A 189 16.37 10.39 -12.55
N GLU A 190 16.05 10.80 -13.78
CA GLU A 190 16.22 12.18 -14.23
C GLU A 190 15.33 13.14 -13.44
N VAL A 191 15.85 14.36 -13.24
CA VAL A 191 15.10 15.47 -12.65
C VAL A 191 13.90 15.75 -13.54
N ALA A 192 12.71 15.74 -12.94
CA ALA A 192 11.47 15.95 -13.64
C ALA A 192 11.30 17.43 -14.03
N GLY A 193 11.23 17.69 -15.33
CA GLY A 193 11.14 19.05 -15.88
C GLY A 193 9.74 19.66 -15.92
N GLN A 194 8.67 18.85 -15.80
CA GLN A 194 7.30 19.33 -15.99
C GLN A 194 6.44 19.20 -14.73
N GLN A 195 5.89 20.30 -14.25
CA GLN A 195 4.91 20.28 -13.18
C GLN A 195 3.50 19.98 -13.69
N CYS A 196 2.67 19.37 -12.85
CA CYS A 196 1.25 19.28 -13.12
C CYS A 196 0.66 20.70 -13.27
N PRO A 197 0.01 21.05 -14.40
CA PRO A 197 -0.55 22.38 -14.61
C PRO A 197 -1.77 22.66 -13.72
N GLY A 198 -2.37 21.60 -13.16
CA GLY A 198 -3.38 21.70 -12.11
C GLY A 198 -2.73 22.11 -10.80
N CYS A 199 -2.30 21.14 -9.99
CA CYS A 199 -1.86 21.39 -8.62
C CYS A 199 -0.48 22.05 -8.48
N LYS A 200 0.38 22.02 -9.50
CA LYS A 200 1.80 22.44 -9.44
C LYS A 200 2.66 21.73 -8.37
N THR A 201 2.15 20.71 -7.68
CA THR A 201 2.86 19.97 -6.63
C THR A 201 3.50 18.68 -7.10
N ARG A 202 3.09 18.14 -8.26
CA ARG A 202 3.63 16.92 -8.85
C ARG A 202 4.52 17.25 -10.04
N PHE A 203 5.60 16.50 -10.18
CA PHE A 203 6.58 16.67 -11.25
C PHE A 203 6.67 15.41 -12.10
N TYR A 204 6.88 15.55 -13.41
CA TYR A 204 6.97 14.45 -14.36
C TYR A 204 8.12 14.69 -15.34
N CYS A 205 8.83 13.61 -15.70
CA CYS A 205 9.84 13.66 -16.76
C CYS A 205 9.21 13.72 -18.15
N SER A 206 7.96 13.27 -18.31
CA SER A 206 7.25 13.25 -19.59
C SER A 206 5.73 13.34 -19.43
N LYS A 207 5.04 13.66 -20.52
CA LYS A 207 3.57 13.72 -20.57
C LYS A 207 2.92 12.34 -20.45
N GLU A 208 3.60 11.30 -20.91
CA GLU A 208 3.19 9.90 -20.76
C GLU A 208 3.18 9.52 -19.28
N CYS A 209 4.23 9.92 -18.54
CA CYS A 209 4.31 9.69 -17.10
C CYS A 209 3.20 10.42 -16.35
N GLN A 210 2.94 11.68 -16.70
CA GLN A 210 1.82 12.43 -16.13
C GLN A 210 0.48 11.74 -16.41
N THR A 211 0.24 11.29 -17.66
CA THR A 211 -1.02 10.65 -18.06
C THR A 211 -1.23 9.31 -17.37
N SER A 212 -0.18 8.51 -17.26
CA SER A 212 -0.18 7.23 -16.55
C SER A 212 -0.51 7.44 -15.06
N ASP A 213 0.19 8.36 -14.40
CA ASP A 213 -0.02 8.68 -13.00
C ASP A 213 -1.41 9.28 -12.76
N TRP A 214 -1.90 10.12 -13.67
CA TRP A 214 -3.24 10.69 -13.63
C TRP A 214 -4.33 9.62 -13.57
N ARG A 215 -4.26 8.61 -14.46
CA ARG A 215 -5.25 7.53 -14.54
C ARG A 215 -5.22 6.65 -13.29
N ARG A 216 -4.05 6.46 -12.68
CA ARG A 216 -3.86 5.53 -11.56
C ARG A 216 -4.13 6.16 -10.21
N PHE A 217 -3.60 7.36 -9.95
CA PHE A 217 -3.53 7.91 -8.60
C PHE A 217 -3.81 9.41 -8.54
N HIS A 218 -3.15 10.21 -9.40
CA HIS A 218 -3.10 11.66 -9.20
C HIS A 218 -4.44 12.36 -9.38
N LYS A 219 -5.34 11.84 -10.24
CA LYS A 219 -6.67 12.45 -10.47
C LYS A 219 -7.47 12.68 -9.17
N LEU A 220 -7.37 11.77 -8.20
CA LEU A 220 -8.10 11.85 -6.94
C LEU A 220 -7.51 12.85 -5.95
N GLN A 221 -6.25 13.26 -6.15
CA GLN A 221 -5.50 14.11 -5.22
C GLN A 221 -5.17 15.48 -5.81
N CYS A 222 -5.42 15.69 -7.10
CA CYS A 222 -5.11 16.94 -7.77
C CYS A 222 -6.05 18.05 -7.30
N THR A 223 -5.59 18.83 -6.31
CA THR A 223 -6.22 20.07 -5.90
C THR A 223 -5.79 21.16 -6.88
N ARG A 224 -6.69 21.54 -7.80
CA ARG A 224 -6.44 22.71 -8.64
C ARG A 224 -6.35 23.93 -7.71
N PRO A 225 -5.30 24.76 -7.81
CA PRO A 225 -5.27 26.03 -7.11
C PRO A 225 -6.48 26.82 -7.57
N ALA A 226 -7.19 27.43 -6.61
CA ALA A 226 -8.28 28.34 -6.92
C ALA A 226 -7.75 29.37 -7.93
N ARG A 227 -8.45 29.55 -9.05
CA ARG A 227 -8.18 30.69 -9.93
C ARG A 227 -8.40 31.93 -9.08
N THR A 228 -7.33 32.56 -8.60
CA THR A 228 -7.41 33.93 -8.13
C THR A 228 -7.78 34.76 -9.35
N ASN A 229 -9.01 35.28 -9.37
CA ASN A 229 -9.42 36.29 -10.34
C ASN A 229 -8.64 37.58 -10.07
N ALA A 230 -7.33 37.57 -10.32
CA ALA A 230 -6.48 38.75 -10.35
C ALA A 230 -6.57 39.33 -11.77
N GLY A 231 -7.70 39.99 -12.05
CA GLY A 231 -8.00 40.50 -13.39
C GLY A 231 -9.23 41.39 -13.46
N LEU A 232 -9.48 42.21 -12.43
CA LEU A 232 -10.45 43.31 -12.46
C LEU A 232 -9.95 44.45 -11.54
N ALA A 233 -8.87 45.12 -11.94
CA ALA A 233 -8.49 46.44 -11.43
C ALA A 233 -7.59 47.11 -12.48
N GLY A 234 -8.22 47.50 -13.58
CA GLY A 234 -7.61 48.23 -14.69
C GLY A 234 -8.67 49.09 -15.34
N THR A 235 -9.06 50.17 -14.66
CA THR A 235 -9.78 51.33 -15.21
C THR A 235 -9.12 52.53 -14.56
N SER A 236 -8.24 53.23 -15.26
CA SER A 236 -8.51 54.39 -16.13
C SER A 236 -7.94 55.63 -15.46
#